data_AF-A0A928Z3T6-F1
#
_entry.id   AF-A0A928Z3T6-F1
#
_cell.length_a   1.000
_cell.length_b   1.000
_cell.length_c   1.000
_cell.angle_alpha   90.00
_cell.angle_beta   90.00
_cell.angle_gamma   90.00
#
_symmetry.space_group_name_H-M   'P 1'
#
loop_
_entity.id
_entity.type
_entity.pdbx_description
1 polymer ?
#
loop_
_entity_poly.entity_id
_entity_poly.type
_entity_poly.pdbx_seq_one_letter_code
_entity_poly.pdbx_strand_id
1 'polypeptide(L)'
;MLIISPHFPPINAPDHQRIRVALPYFAEFGWEATVLAVKPENVPHSQDAKLVDALSPDLRVIYVDALPSKYTKLVGLGNVGWRCLLEMQKIGDQLFRSEVFDLVFFSTTIFPVMLLGKRWWQKFGLPYVLDFQDPWRSDYHAGNKQSTPPGGRLKYGITQFLARWSEPQAMQAVKQVISVSPSYPEVLQRRYPWVKAEQFTVLPFGAPEKDFAQLPQLNVTHPIFDPEDDQQHWVYVGRGGSDMHTALKILFDGIQTARNQAPEVWKPIQLHFVGTSYAPPHLAMKTIEAMAEACGVADMVTEHTSRIPYFEAQQLLVDSDVIMMIGSDDASYTASKLYPCILAKKPILAVFHAASSVVDILEDCQAGKVVRFSETDVPKPADSAIVLQKFAQRQIPCDTNWEAFQPYTGQEMTRQLCAVFDRCLEPSDNATRRTPVPTD
;
A
#
# COMPACT_ATOMS: atom_id res chain seq x y z
N MET A 1 -15.20 16.36 -8.06
CA MET A 1 -14.95 16.00 -6.64
C MET A 1 -13.66 16.62 -6.10
N LEU A 2 -13.58 16.80 -4.78
CA LEU A 2 -12.35 17.21 -4.09
C LEU A 2 -11.74 16.00 -3.36
N ILE A 3 -10.51 15.64 -3.70
CA ILE A 3 -9.75 14.56 -3.06
C ILE A 3 -8.82 15.17 -2.01
N ILE A 4 -8.86 14.66 -0.78
CA ILE A 4 -7.97 15.06 0.31
C ILE A 4 -6.87 14.01 0.46
N SER A 5 -5.65 14.37 0.06
CA SER A 5 -4.47 13.52 0.13
C SER A 5 -3.27 14.35 0.59
N PRO A 6 -3.09 14.54 1.91
CA PRO A 6 -2.03 15.38 2.47
C PRO A 6 -0.62 14.96 2.04
N HIS A 7 -0.38 13.66 1.94
CA HIS A 7 0.74 13.13 1.20
C HIS A 7 0.33 12.98 -0.26
N PHE A 8 1.10 13.57 -1.16
CA PHE A 8 0.91 13.45 -2.60
C PHE A 8 2.27 13.63 -3.30
N PRO A 9 2.49 13.13 -4.52
CA PRO A 9 3.75 13.32 -5.22
C PRO A 9 4.25 14.78 -5.18
N PRO A 10 5.57 14.99 -4.99
CA PRO A 10 6.66 14.02 -4.99
C PRO A 10 6.84 13.20 -3.69
N ILE A 11 5.99 13.34 -2.68
CA ILE A 11 6.11 12.52 -1.45
C ILE A 11 5.95 11.04 -1.79
N ASN A 12 6.96 10.21 -1.46
CA ASN A 12 6.94 8.78 -1.68
C ASN A 12 6.33 8.04 -0.48
N ALA A 13 5.02 8.21 -0.27
CA ALA A 13 4.31 7.56 0.82
C ALA A 13 3.35 6.47 0.28
N PRO A 14 3.10 5.37 1.01
CA PRO A 14 2.18 4.34 0.53
C PRO A 14 0.73 4.84 0.38
N ASP A 15 0.32 5.83 1.18
CA ASP A 15 -1.10 6.14 1.35
C ASP A 15 -1.73 6.90 0.16
N HIS A 16 -0.92 7.61 -0.62
CA HIS A 16 -1.40 8.31 -1.81
C HIS A 16 -1.51 7.40 -3.05
N GLN A 17 -1.07 6.13 -2.96
CA GLN A 17 -1.03 5.23 -4.11
C GLN A 17 -2.43 4.91 -4.64
N ARG A 18 -3.47 4.85 -3.79
CA ARG A 18 -4.86 4.67 -4.24
C ARG A 18 -5.26 5.78 -5.19
N ILE A 19 -5.01 7.02 -4.78
CA ILE A 19 -5.35 8.19 -5.59
C ILE A 19 -4.51 8.20 -6.87
N ARG A 20 -3.20 7.99 -6.77
CA ARG A 20 -2.29 8.03 -7.92
C ARG A 20 -2.68 7.01 -9.00
N VAL A 21 -3.01 5.79 -8.62
CA VAL A 21 -3.45 4.73 -9.56
C VAL A 21 -4.85 5.03 -10.14
N ALA A 22 -5.73 5.67 -9.37
CA ALA A 22 -7.10 5.96 -9.82
C ALA A 22 -7.22 7.22 -10.69
N LEU A 23 -6.37 8.22 -10.47
CA LEU A 23 -6.42 9.53 -11.14
C LEU A 23 -6.53 9.46 -12.67
N PRO A 24 -5.79 8.59 -13.38
CA PRO A 24 -5.90 8.47 -14.84
C PRO A 24 -7.29 8.07 -15.34
N TYR A 25 -8.11 7.43 -14.49
CA TYR A 25 -9.35 6.77 -14.90
C TYR A 25 -10.62 7.51 -14.43
N PHE A 26 -10.54 8.50 -13.52
CA PHE A 26 -11.75 9.18 -13.03
C PHE A 26 -12.58 9.80 -14.16
N ALA A 27 -11.92 10.46 -15.13
CA ALA A 27 -12.61 11.08 -16.26
C ALA A 27 -13.34 10.05 -17.14
N GLU A 28 -12.79 8.83 -17.28
CA GLU A 28 -13.43 7.74 -18.02
C GLU A 28 -14.77 7.31 -17.38
N PHE A 29 -14.92 7.52 -16.08
CA PHE A 29 -16.12 7.20 -15.31
C PHE A 29 -16.93 8.44 -14.92
N GLY A 30 -16.74 9.56 -15.61
CA GLY A 30 -17.56 10.77 -15.45
C GLY A 30 -17.20 11.63 -14.24
N TRP A 31 -16.07 11.39 -13.58
CA TRP A 31 -15.61 12.15 -12.42
C TRP A 31 -14.43 13.05 -12.77
N GLU A 32 -14.55 14.34 -12.46
CA GLU A 32 -13.42 15.28 -12.46
C GLU A 32 -12.81 15.36 -11.06
N ALA A 33 -11.49 15.28 -10.96
CA ALA A 33 -10.76 15.23 -9.69
C ALA A 33 -9.88 16.47 -9.48
N THR A 34 -10.06 17.15 -8.35
CA THR A 34 -9.08 18.12 -7.83
C THR A 34 -8.46 17.56 -6.56
N VAL A 35 -7.13 17.56 -6.45
CA VAL A 35 -6.41 17.06 -5.26
C VAL A 35 -6.02 18.23 -4.35
N LEU A 36 -6.36 18.16 -3.07
CA LEU A 36 -5.86 19.07 -2.03
C LEU A 36 -4.77 18.35 -1.20
N ALA A 37 -3.54 18.82 -1.33
CA ALA A 37 -2.35 18.21 -0.74
C ALA A 37 -1.55 19.21 0.11
N VAL A 38 -0.63 18.70 0.95
CA VAL A 38 0.32 19.55 1.68
C VAL A 38 1.55 19.79 0.81
N LYS A 39 2.08 21.01 0.83
CA LYS A 39 3.35 21.32 0.16
C LYS A 39 4.46 20.34 0.58
N PRO A 40 5.23 19.75 -0.36
CA PRO A 40 6.19 18.69 -0.06
C PRO A 40 7.25 19.08 0.98
N GLU A 41 7.70 20.34 1.00
CA GLU A 41 8.66 20.86 1.98
C GLU A 41 8.18 20.79 3.43
N ASN A 42 6.86 20.69 3.65
CA ASN A 42 6.24 20.62 4.95
C ASN A 42 6.00 19.18 5.42
N VAL A 43 6.31 18.17 4.59
CA VAL A 43 6.09 16.75 4.86
C VAL A 43 7.45 16.08 5.15
N PRO A 44 7.67 15.52 6.35
CA PRO A 44 8.94 14.88 6.71
C PRO A 44 8.99 13.44 6.17
N HIS A 45 9.02 13.30 4.84
CA HIS A 45 9.07 12.02 4.14
C HIS A 45 10.03 12.09 2.95
N SER A 46 10.47 10.93 2.46
CA SER A 46 11.27 10.88 1.23
C SER A 46 10.47 11.42 0.05
N GLN A 47 11.18 12.06 -0.87
CA GLN A 47 10.64 12.58 -2.12
C GLN A 47 11.18 11.76 -3.29
N ASP A 48 10.35 11.56 -4.31
CA ASP A 48 10.67 10.90 -5.57
C ASP A 48 10.07 11.74 -6.69
N ALA A 49 10.93 12.41 -7.46
CA ALA A 49 10.52 13.29 -8.54
C ALA A 49 9.80 12.53 -9.68
N LYS A 50 10.15 11.25 -9.89
CA LYS A 50 9.54 10.43 -10.94
C LYS A 50 8.05 10.17 -10.68
N LEU A 51 7.61 10.24 -9.42
CA LEU A 51 6.19 10.20 -9.08
C LEU A 51 5.39 11.37 -9.65
N VAL A 52 6.03 12.53 -9.87
CA VAL A 52 5.38 13.69 -10.50
C VAL A 52 5.35 13.53 -12.01
N ASP A 53 6.44 13.03 -12.61
CA ASP A 53 6.54 12.78 -14.06
C ASP A 53 5.45 11.82 -14.57
N ALA A 54 4.97 10.91 -13.73
CA ALA A 54 3.91 9.95 -14.05
C ALA A 54 2.48 10.51 -13.90
N LEU A 55 2.31 11.72 -13.36
CA LEU A 55 1.00 12.35 -13.25
C LEU A 55 0.59 13.01 -14.57
N SER A 56 -0.73 13.09 -14.80
CA SER A 56 -1.24 13.89 -15.92
C SER A 56 -0.85 15.35 -15.74
N PRO A 57 -0.36 16.04 -16.80
CA PRO A 57 -0.04 17.47 -16.73
C PRO A 57 -1.28 18.34 -16.48
N ASP A 58 -2.47 17.85 -16.84
CA ASP A 58 -3.74 18.53 -16.64
C ASP A 58 -4.33 18.29 -15.23
N LEU A 59 -3.64 17.50 -14.38
CA LEU A 59 -4.10 17.24 -13.02
C LEU A 59 -4.08 18.51 -12.18
N ARG A 60 -5.24 18.92 -11.70
CA ARG A 60 -5.35 20.04 -10.78
C ARG A 60 -4.99 19.62 -9.35
N VAL A 61 -3.81 20.04 -8.89
CA VAL A 61 -3.34 19.89 -7.50
C VAL A 61 -3.27 21.25 -6.83
N ILE A 62 -3.94 21.38 -5.68
CA ILE A 62 -3.92 22.56 -4.83
C ILE A 62 -3.09 22.23 -3.60
N TYR A 63 -2.00 22.96 -3.41
CA TYR A 63 -1.12 22.77 -2.28
C TYR A 63 -1.42 23.76 -1.15
N VAL A 64 -1.43 23.25 0.09
CA VAL A 64 -1.55 24.05 1.31
C VAL A 64 -0.28 24.00 2.16
N ASP A 65 -0.06 25.05 2.95
CA ASP A 65 0.99 25.05 3.96
C ASP A 65 0.63 24.18 5.17
N ALA A 66 1.64 23.81 5.95
CA ALA A 66 1.46 23.24 7.27
C ALA A 66 2.39 23.95 8.25
N LEU A 67 2.00 24.03 9.52
CA LEU A 67 2.86 24.61 10.56
C LEU A 67 4.25 23.93 10.55
N PRO A 68 5.38 24.67 10.54
CA PRO A 68 6.69 24.07 10.40
C PRO A 68 7.02 23.09 11.52
N SER A 69 7.51 21.90 11.15
CA SER A 69 7.75 20.81 12.10
C SER A 69 8.76 21.17 13.21
N LYS A 70 9.70 22.08 12.93
CA LYS A 70 10.67 22.61 13.91
C LYS A 70 10.00 23.20 15.15
N TYR A 71 8.88 23.89 14.98
CA TYR A 71 8.17 24.57 16.08
C TYR A 71 7.19 23.62 16.76
N THR A 72 6.53 22.75 16.00
CA THR A 72 5.47 21.90 16.53
C THR A 72 6.00 20.64 17.23
N LYS A 73 7.22 20.18 16.90
CA LYS A 73 7.89 19.07 17.61
C LYS A 73 8.10 19.37 19.09
N LEU A 74 8.38 20.63 19.45
CA LEU A 74 8.63 21.07 20.83
C LEU A 74 7.41 20.89 21.75
N VAL A 75 6.20 20.91 21.17
CA VAL A 75 4.93 20.76 21.89
C VAL A 75 4.23 19.43 21.56
N GLY A 76 4.93 18.48 20.93
CA GLY A 76 4.40 17.15 20.63
C GLY A 76 3.49 17.04 19.40
N LEU A 77 3.27 18.12 18.64
CA LEU A 77 2.48 18.17 17.40
C LEU A 77 3.31 17.77 16.17
N GLY A 78 3.82 16.53 16.16
CA GLY A 78 4.63 16.01 15.06
C GLY A 78 3.83 15.56 13.83
N ASN A 79 2.54 15.23 14.00
CA ASN A 79 1.69 14.69 12.94
C ASN A 79 1.28 15.80 11.95
N VAL A 80 1.56 15.60 10.66
CA VAL A 80 1.26 16.59 9.60
C VAL A 80 -0.23 16.94 9.50
N GLY A 81 -1.13 16.01 9.80
CA GLY A 81 -2.58 16.23 9.77
C GLY A 81 -3.01 17.36 10.70
N TRP A 82 -2.53 17.38 11.94
CA TRP A 82 -2.82 18.48 12.87
C TRP A 82 -2.18 19.80 12.45
N ARG A 83 -1.01 19.76 11.79
CA ARG A 83 -0.28 20.95 11.35
C ARG A 83 -0.91 21.64 10.14
N CYS A 84 -1.58 20.88 9.27
CA CYS A 84 -2.23 21.39 8.06
C CYS A 84 -3.75 21.58 8.19
N LEU A 85 -4.37 21.07 9.27
CA LEU A 85 -5.83 21.02 9.40
C LEU A 85 -6.52 22.37 9.16
N LEU A 86 -6.00 23.45 9.73
CA LEU A 86 -6.57 24.80 9.60
C LEU A 86 -6.39 25.39 8.19
N GLU A 87 -5.24 25.18 7.57
CA GLU A 87 -4.98 25.64 6.20
C GLU A 87 -5.82 24.85 5.19
N MET A 88 -5.89 23.52 5.33
CA MET A 88 -6.80 22.68 4.53
C MET A 88 -8.26 23.13 4.70
N GLN A 89 -8.69 23.41 5.94
CA GLN A 89 -10.02 23.94 6.20
C GLN A 89 -10.26 25.26 5.46
N LYS A 90 -9.34 26.21 5.57
CA LYS A 90 -9.46 27.55 4.96
C LYS A 90 -9.55 27.46 3.44
N ILE A 91 -8.65 26.71 2.82
CA ILE A 91 -8.61 26.55 1.36
C ILE A 91 -9.81 25.74 0.86
N GLY A 92 -10.19 24.65 1.53
CA GLY A 92 -11.41 23.91 1.21
C GLY A 92 -12.66 24.80 1.31
N ASP A 93 -12.80 25.57 2.40
CA ASP A 93 -13.91 26.52 2.57
C ASP A 93 -13.93 27.61 1.47
N GLN A 94 -12.78 28.00 0.93
CA GLN A 94 -12.69 28.95 -0.19
C GLN A 94 -13.17 28.29 -1.49
N LEU A 95 -12.68 27.09 -1.79
CA LEU A 95 -13.06 26.33 -2.98
C LEU A 95 -14.56 26.07 -3.04
N PHE A 96 -15.17 25.64 -1.94
CA PHE A 96 -16.61 25.36 -1.90
C PHE A 96 -17.50 26.61 -1.98
N ARG A 97 -16.92 27.81 -1.89
CA ARG A 97 -17.63 29.08 -2.12
C ARG A 97 -17.48 29.58 -3.55
N SER A 98 -16.38 29.25 -4.22
CA SER A 98 -16.08 29.72 -5.58
C SER A 98 -16.45 28.72 -6.67
N GLU A 99 -16.56 27.44 -6.33
CA GLU A 99 -16.68 26.33 -7.27
C GLU A 99 -17.66 25.28 -6.76
N VAL A 100 -18.17 24.46 -7.69
CA VAL A 100 -19.11 23.38 -7.37
C VAL A 100 -18.33 22.08 -7.22
N PHE A 101 -18.60 21.38 -6.12
CA PHE A 101 -18.11 20.04 -5.87
C PHE A 101 -19.28 19.16 -5.45
N ASP A 102 -19.36 17.95 -5.98
CA ASP A 102 -20.45 17.02 -5.62
C ASP A 102 -20.11 16.19 -4.39
N LEU A 103 -18.82 15.93 -4.14
CA LEU A 103 -18.34 15.01 -3.12
C LEU A 103 -16.92 15.33 -2.67
N VAL A 104 -16.62 15.04 -1.40
CA VAL A 104 -15.26 15.06 -0.84
C VAL A 104 -14.79 13.64 -0.54
N PHE A 105 -13.66 13.24 -1.11
CA PHE A 105 -13.06 11.92 -0.90
C PHE A 105 -11.76 12.01 -0.08
N PHE A 106 -11.71 11.36 1.08
CA PHE A 106 -10.52 11.31 1.93
C PHE A 106 -9.82 9.97 1.75
N SER A 107 -8.64 9.97 1.13
CA SER A 107 -7.82 8.76 0.94
C SER A 107 -6.40 9.06 1.42
N THR A 108 -6.17 8.77 2.70
CA THR A 108 -4.90 9.05 3.40
C THR A 108 -4.86 8.34 4.76
N THR A 109 -3.65 8.08 5.25
CA THR A 109 -3.42 7.68 6.65
C THR A 109 -3.12 8.88 7.57
N ILE A 110 -3.17 10.10 7.03
CA ILE A 110 -3.10 11.35 7.79
C ILE A 110 -4.47 11.67 8.39
N PHE A 111 -4.95 10.79 9.26
CA PHE A 111 -6.33 10.76 9.70
C PHE A 111 -6.93 12.05 10.28
N PRO A 112 -6.20 12.94 10.99
CA PRO A 112 -6.80 14.15 11.53
C PRO A 112 -7.55 15.02 10.51
N VAL A 113 -7.13 15.01 9.23
CA VAL A 113 -7.81 15.80 8.18
C VAL A 113 -9.21 15.28 7.86
N MET A 114 -9.52 14.01 8.16
CA MET A 114 -10.86 13.44 7.97
C MET A 114 -11.94 14.13 8.82
N LEU A 115 -11.55 14.85 9.88
CA LEU A 115 -12.46 15.71 10.65
C LEU A 115 -13.13 16.79 9.80
N LEU A 116 -12.47 17.21 8.70
CA LEU A 116 -13.01 18.20 7.78
C LEU A 116 -14.25 17.67 7.06
N GLY A 117 -14.41 16.34 6.91
CA GLY A 117 -15.58 15.74 6.27
C GLY A 117 -16.88 16.14 6.98
N LYS A 118 -16.97 15.91 8.29
CA LYS A 118 -18.13 16.32 9.10
C LYS A 118 -18.38 17.82 9.01
N ARG A 119 -17.32 18.63 9.10
CA ARG A 119 -17.44 20.10 9.01
C ARG A 119 -18.04 20.52 7.68
N TRP A 120 -17.48 20.04 6.57
CA TRP A 120 -17.91 20.44 5.23
C TRP A 120 -19.29 19.93 4.88
N TRP A 121 -19.66 18.76 5.40
CA TRP A 121 -21.05 18.31 5.39
C TRP A 121 -21.99 19.26 6.13
N GLN A 122 -21.66 19.68 7.35
CA GLN A 122 -22.50 20.61 8.14
C GLN A 122 -22.60 22.01 7.51
N LYS A 123 -21.49 22.50 6.93
CA LYS A 123 -21.38 23.88 6.44
C LYS A 123 -21.83 24.06 5.00
N PHE A 124 -21.54 23.09 4.13
CA PHE A 124 -21.76 23.18 2.69
C PHE A 124 -22.69 22.09 2.16
N GLY A 125 -23.14 21.15 3.00
CA GLY A 125 -23.99 20.04 2.58
C GLY A 125 -23.26 18.95 1.78
N LEU A 126 -21.94 19.03 1.67
CA LEU A 126 -21.15 18.13 0.83
C LEU A 126 -21.09 16.71 1.43
N PRO A 127 -21.53 15.67 0.70
CA PRO A 127 -21.29 14.29 1.11
C PRO A 127 -19.79 13.99 1.12
N TYR A 128 -19.38 13.11 2.02
CA TYR A 128 -17.98 12.69 2.09
C TYR A 128 -17.82 11.19 2.28
N VAL A 129 -16.74 10.69 1.70
CA VAL A 129 -16.32 9.29 1.72
C VAL A 129 -14.97 9.19 2.40
N LEU A 130 -14.80 8.22 3.30
CA LEU A 130 -13.55 7.97 4.02
C LEU A 130 -12.95 6.65 3.56
N ASP A 131 -11.72 6.65 3.08
CA ASP A 131 -10.95 5.47 2.73
C ASP A 131 -9.95 5.11 3.83
N PHE A 132 -10.24 4.01 4.53
CA PHE A 132 -9.42 3.44 5.60
C PHE A 132 -8.48 2.38 5.03
N GLN A 133 -7.27 2.84 4.73
CA GLN A 133 -6.16 2.00 4.28
C GLN A 133 -5.45 1.31 5.46
N ASP A 134 -5.37 2.02 6.58
CA ASP A 134 -4.83 1.56 7.85
C ASP A 134 -5.84 1.84 8.98
N PRO A 135 -5.76 1.12 10.12
CA PRO A 135 -6.63 1.38 11.25
C PRO A 135 -6.17 2.66 11.96
N TRP A 136 -7.00 3.70 11.98
CA TRP A 136 -6.70 4.93 12.73
C TRP A 136 -6.53 4.62 14.23
N ARG A 137 -7.38 3.74 14.77
CA ARG A 137 -7.18 3.15 16.10
C ARG A 137 -6.86 1.67 16.00
N SER A 138 -5.63 1.33 16.37
CA SER A 138 -5.17 -0.04 16.55
C SER A 138 -4.93 -0.35 18.03
N ASP A 139 -5.42 -1.50 18.48
CA ASP A 139 -5.15 -2.04 19.81
C ASP A 139 -3.88 -2.90 19.85
N TYR A 140 -3.11 -2.96 18.74
CA TYR A 140 -1.91 -3.79 18.58
C TYR A 140 -0.89 -3.63 19.73
N HIS A 141 -0.68 -2.40 20.21
CA HIS A 141 0.21 -2.13 21.35
C HIS A 141 -0.50 -2.10 22.72
N ALA A 142 -1.83 -2.15 22.76
CA ALA A 142 -2.60 -2.04 24.00
C ALA A 142 -2.58 -3.35 24.82
N GLY A 143 -2.33 -4.50 24.18
CA GLY A 143 -2.23 -5.81 24.83
C GLY A 143 -0.79 -6.32 25.04
N ASN A 144 0.19 -5.81 24.31
CA ASN A 144 1.54 -6.38 24.26
C ASN A 144 2.55 -5.59 25.10
N LYS A 145 2.76 -5.97 26.37
CA LYS A 145 3.67 -5.30 27.32
C LYS A 145 5.13 -5.22 26.84
N GLN A 146 5.53 -6.07 25.88
CA GLN A 146 6.88 -6.13 25.30
C GLN A 146 7.08 -5.20 24.10
N SER A 147 6.01 -4.64 23.53
CA SER A 147 6.11 -3.68 22.43
C SER A 147 6.07 -2.25 22.97
N THR A 148 7.15 -1.49 22.77
CA THR A 148 7.13 -0.04 23.02
C THR A 148 6.67 0.68 21.75
N PRO A 149 5.59 1.47 21.80
CA PRO A 149 5.13 2.17 20.61
C PRO A 149 6.16 3.23 20.17
N PRO A 150 6.28 3.50 18.85
CA PRO A 150 7.24 4.47 18.32
C PRO A 150 7.08 5.86 18.97
N GLY A 151 8.15 6.36 19.58
CA GLY A 151 8.16 7.66 20.27
C GLY A 151 7.64 7.64 21.72
N GLY A 152 7.44 6.45 22.30
CA GLY A 152 7.21 6.25 23.73
C GLY A 152 5.72 6.20 24.13
N ARG A 153 5.46 5.62 25.31
CA ARG A 153 4.10 5.35 25.81
C ARG A 153 3.26 6.60 26.03
N LEU A 154 3.86 7.71 26.45
CA LEU A 154 3.16 8.98 26.68
C LEU A 154 2.64 9.59 25.37
N LYS A 155 3.51 9.68 24.34
CA LYS A 155 3.14 10.16 23.00
C LYS A 155 2.07 9.27 22.36
N TYR A 156 2.21 7.96 22.52
CA TYR A 156 1.20 7.01 22.10
C TYR A 156 -0.14 7.24 22.81
N GLY A 157 -0.14 7.43 24.13
CA GLY A 157 -1.34 7.73 24.91
C GLY A 157 -2.06 8.99 24.43
N ILE A 158 -1.34 10.09 24.18
CA ILE A 158 -1.91 11.33 23.63
C ILE A 158 -2.49 11.10 22.24
N THR A 159 -1.75 10.40 21.37
CA THR A 159 -2.21 10.09 20.00
C THR A 159 -3.48 9.25 20.03
N GLN A 160 -3.55 8.25 20.90
CA GLN A 160 -4.72 7.40 21.09
C GLN A 160 -5.90 8.16 21.69
N PHE A 161 -5.67 9.08 22.63
CA PHE A 161 -6.71 9.94 23.16
C PHE A 161 -7.32 10.82 22.08
N LEU A 162 -6.48 11.50 21.29
CA LEU A 162 -6.92 12.31 20.16
C LEU A 162 -7.69 11.47 19.15
N ALA A 163 -7.18 10.28 18.78
CA ALA A 163 -7.85 9.36 17.85
C ALA A 163 -9.22 8.88 18.39
N ARG A 164 -9.32 8.55 19.69
CA ARG A 164 -10.57 8.17 20.35
C ARG A 164 -11.63 9.27 20.30
N TRP A 165 -11.20 10.52 20.29
CA TRP A 165 -12.08 11.67 20.14
C TRP A 165 -12.38 11.98 18.66
N SER A 166 -11.40 11.91 17.77
CA SER A 166 -11.54 12.37 16.38
C SER A 166 -12.16 11.35 15.43
N GLU A 167 -11.83 10.07 15.56
CA GLU A 167 -12.39 8.99 14.73
C GLU A 167 -13.93 8.96 14.79
N PRO A 168 -14.61 8.97 15.96
CA PRO A 168 -16.08 9.01 15.98
C PRO A 168 -16.66 10.28 15.33
N GLN A 169 -15.97 11.42 15.42
CA GLN A 169 -16.44 12.67 14.81
C GLN A 169 -16.39 12.60 13.28
N ALA A 170 -15.35 12.00 12.72
CA ALA A 170 -15.26 11.75 11.28
C ALA A 170 -16.35 10.76 10.80
N MET A 171 -16.77 9.82 11.65
CA MET A 171 -17.75 8.78 11.30
C MET A 171 -19.23 9.18 11.43
N GLN A 172 -19.57 10.34 12.03
CA GLN A 172 -20.96 10.68 12.36
C GLN A 172 -21.90 10.97 11.18
N ALA A 173 -21.36 11.40 10.03
CA ALA A 173 -22.16 11.74 8.85
C ALA A 173 -21.53 11.22 7.55
N VAL A 174 -20.65 10.23 7.66
CA VAL A 174 -19.98 9.63 6.52
C VAL A 174 -21.00 8.97 5.60
N LYS A 175 -20.89 9.19 4.29
CA LYS A 175 -21.77 8.54 3.32
C LYS A 175 -21.35 7.11 3.06
N GLN A 176 -20.08 6.92 2.74
CA GLN A 176 -19.46 5.60 2.58
C GLN A 176 -18.10 5.56 3.27
N VAL A 177 -17.79 4.40 3.83
CA VAL A 177 -16.46 4.01 4.30
C VAL A 177 -15.91 2.96 3.34
N ILE A 178 -14.73 3.23 2.79
CA ILE A 178 -13.98 2.28 1.97
C ILE A 178 -12.90 1.66 2.85
N SER A 179 -12.62 0.37 2.69
CA SER A 179 -11.53 -0.29 3.39
C SER A 179 -10.79 -1.27 2.50
N VAL A 180 -9.49 -1.44 2.74
CA VAL A 180 -8.66 -2.35 1.95
C VAL A 180 -8.78 -3.83 2.34
N SER A 181 -9.30 -4.12 3.53
CA SER A 181 -9.45 -5.47 4.09
C SER A 181 -10.88 -5.73 4.55
N PRO A 182 -11.40 -6.95 4.38
CA PRO A 182 -12.73 -7.34 4.87
C PRO A 182 -12.85 -7.36 6.40
N SER A 183 -11.73 -7.36 7.14
CA SER A 183 -11.76 -7.31 8.60
C SER A 183 -12.13 -5.92 9.16
N TYR A 184 -11.88 -4.85 8.41
CA TYR A 184 -12.05 -3.48 8.90
C TYR A 184 -13.50 -3.05 9.05
N PRO A 185 -14.42 -3.35 8.11
CA PRO A 185 -15.84 -3.06 8.27
C PRO A 185 -16.40 -3.64 9.57
N GLU A 186 -16.07 -4.88 9.92
CA GLU A 186 -16.54 -5.50 11.17
C GLU A 186 -16.08 -4.73 12.41
N VAL A 187 -14.79 -4.35 12.45
CA VAL A 187 -14.21 -3.60 13.57
C VAL A 187 -14.86 -2.21 13.68
N LEU A 188 -14.98 -1.50 12.56
CA LEU A 188 -15.55 -0.15 12.52
C LEU A 188 -17.05 -0.16 12.82
N GLN A 189 -17.81 -1.14 12.34
CA GLN A 189 -19.23 -1.27 12.62
C GLN A 189 -19.50 -1.58 14.09
N ARG A 190 -18.71 -2.48 14.71
CA ARG A 190 -18.79 -2.72 16.17
C ARG A 190 -18.47 -1.46 16.97
N ARG A 191 -17.50 -0.67 16.51
CA ARG A 191 -17.08 0.58 17.16
C ARG A 191 -18.08 1.72 16.94
N TYR A 192 -18.77 1.72 15.80
CA TYR A 192 -19.67 2.77 15.35
C TYR A 192 -21.01 2.21 14.86
N PRO A 193 -21.90 1.76 15.77
CA PRO A 193 -23.14 1.07 15.40
C PRO A 193 -24.14 1.93 14.60
N TRP A 194 -23.94 3.25 14.53
CA TRP A 194 -24.76 4.15 13.72
C TRP A 194 -24.37 4.15 12.23
N VAL A 195 -23.21 3.60 11.87
CA VAL A 195 -22.79 3.42 10.48
C VAL A 195 -23.25 2.03 10.03
N LYS A 196 -24.12 1.99 9.02
CA LYS A 196 -24.77 0.75 8.60
C LYS A 196 -23.87 -0.12 7.73
N ALA A 197 -24.18 -1.40 7.63
CA ALA A 197 -23.38 -2.36 6.85
C ALA A 197 -23.26 -1.93 5.38
N GLU A 198 -24.35 -1.43 4.80
CA GLU A 198 -24.41 -0.95 3.41
C GLU A 198 -23.47 0.24 3.14
N GLN A 199 -23.08 0.96 4.19
CA GLN A 199 -22.17 2.10 4.11
C GLN A 199 -20.70 1.69 4.12
N PHE A 200 -20.39 0.40 4.13
CA PHE A 200 -19.03 -0.11 3.99
C PHE A 200 -18.82 -0.74 2.61
N THR A 201 -17.67 -0.47 1.99
CA THR A 201 -17.23 -1.14 0.77
C THR A 201 -15.79 -1.59 0.93
N VAL A 202 -15.55 -2.88 0.78
CA VAL A 202 -14.19 -3.42 0.75
C VAL A 202 -13.66 -3.25 -0.67
N LEU A 203 -12.59 -2.48 -0.81
CA LEU A 203 -11.95 -2.20 -2.10
C LEU A 203 -10.41 -2.19 -1.92
N PRO A 204 -9.69 -3.24 -2.36
CA PRO A 204 -8.24 -3.27 -2.31
C PRO A 204 -7.63 -2.29 -3.34
N PHE A 205 -6.35 -1.95 -3.19
CA PHE A 205 -5.66 -1.07 -4.15
C PHE A 205 -5.70 -1.68 -5.56
N GLY A 206 -5.79 -0.83 -6.59
CA GLY A 206 -5.69 -1.29 -7.96
C GLY A 206 -4.25 -1.49 -8.41
N ALA A 207 -4.06 -2.35 -9.41
CA ALA A 207 -2.79 -2.53 -10.08
C ALA A 207 -2.36 -1.24 -10.82
N PRO A 208 -1.08 -0.88 -10.79
CA PRO A 208 -0.59 0.35 -11.43
C PRO A 208 -0.24 0.15 -12.92
N GLU A 209 -1.18 -0.21 -13.80
CA GLU A 209 -0.83 -0.54 -15.20
C GLU A 209 -0.25 0.63 -15.97
N LYS A 210 -0.77 1.85 -15.73
CA LYS A 210 -0.28 3.07 -16.37
C LYS A 210 1.18 3.33 -16.04
N ASP A 211 1.63 2.97 -14.85
CA ASP A 211 3.03 3.12 -14.44
C ASP A 211 3.94 2.20 -15.21
N PHE A 212 3.57 0.91 -15.29
CA PHE A 212 4.33 -0.07 -16.06
C PHE A 212 4.34 0.27 -17.56
N ALA A 213 3.23 0.83 -18.07
CA ALA A 213 3.16 1.31 -19.45
C ALA A 213 4.05 2.54 -19.72
N GLN A 214 4.21 3.42 -18.73
CA GLN A 214 5.05 4.62 -18.83
C GLN A 214 6.51 4.38 -18.43
N LEU A 215 6.81 3.29 -17.72
CA LEU A 215 8.13 2.99 -17.17
C LEU A 215 9.28 3.13 -18.19
N PRO A 216 9.16 2.62 -19.44
CA PRO A 216 10.22 2.79 -20.45
C PRO A 216 10.49 4.26 -20.81
N GLN A 217 9.49 5.14 -20.70
CA GLN A 217 9.61 6.56 -21.03
C GLN A 217 10.26 7.37 -19.90
N LEU A 218 10.16 6.88 -18.66
CA LEU A 218 10.73 7.55 -17.49
C LEU A 218 12.27 7.43 -17.43
N ASN A 219 12.87 6.53 -18.23
CA ASN A 219 14.32 6.25 -18.29
C ASN A 219 14.91 6.07 -16.89
N VAL A 220 14.24 5.24 -16.08
CA VAL A 220 14.64 4.96 -14.70
C VAL A 220 15.66 3.83 -14.72
N THR A 221 16.68 3.93 -13.88
CA THR A 221 17.71 2.90 -13.67
C THR A 221 17.82 2.61 -12.18
N HIS A 222 18.21 1.40 -11.80
CA HIS A 222 18.43 1.04 -10.40
C HIS A 222 19.90 0.64 -10.15
N PRO A 223 20.41 0.77 -8.90
CA PRO A 223 21.81 0.48 -8.59
C PRO A 223 22.09 -0.95 -8.10
N ILE A 224 21.13 -1.88 -8.21
CA ILE A 224 21.22 -3.21 -7.55
C ILE A 224 22.14 -4.18 -8.30
N PHE A 225 21.96 -4.31 -9.61
CA PHE A 225 22.79 -5.13 -10.49
C PHE A 225 22.79 -4.54 -11.91
N ASP A 226 23.70 -5.04 -12.76
CA ASP A 226 23.74 -4.73 -14.20
C ASP A 226 22.86 -5.74 -14.95
N PRO A 227 21.74 -5.34 -15.56
CA PRO A 227 20.84 -6.26 -16.28
C PRO A 227 21.49 -6.95 -17.48
N GLU A 228 22.64 -6.45 -17.96
CA GLU A 228 23.35 -6.96 -19.13
C GLU A 228 24.56 -7.85 -18.75
N ASP A 229 24.71 -8.21 -17.47
CA ASP A 229 25.77 -9.14 -17.04
C ASP A 229 25.44 -10.62 -17.34
N ASP A 230 26.40 -11.52 -17.09
CA ASP A 230 26.27 -12.96 -17.36
C ASP A 230 25.59 -13.76 -16.22
N GLN A 231 25.00 -13.08 -15.22
CA GLN A 231 24.32 -13.72 -14.10
C GLN A 231 22.81 -13.86 -14.36
N GLN A 232 22.13 -14.55 -13.44
CA GLN A 232 20.68 -14.64 -13.39
C GLN A 232 20.19 -14.01 -12.09
N HIS A 233 19.40 -12.94 -12.18
CA HIS A 233 19.00 -12.12 -11.04
C HIS A 233 17.60 -12.47 -10.54
N TRP A 234 17.54 -12.96 -9.31
CA TRP A 234 16.30 -13.27 -8.61
C TRP A 234 16.03 -12.17 -7.59
N VAL A 235 14.88 -11.50 -7.68
CA VAL A 235 14.63 -10.26 -6.94
C VAL A 235 13.45 -10.40 -5.99
N TYR A 236 13.64 -9.99 -4.74
CA TYR A 236 12.58 -9.69 -3.78
C TYR A 236 12.60 -8.20 -3.41
N VAL A 237 11.46 -7.51 -3.55
CA VAL A 237 11.31 -6.12 -3.10
C VAL A 237 10.32 -6.01 -1.93
N GLY A 238 10.82 -5.50 -0.81
CA GLY A 238 10.02 -5.09 0.33
C GLY A 238 10.62 -5.49 1.67
N ARG A 239 9.86 -5.25 2.75
CA ARG A 239 10.30 -5.53 4.12
C ARG A 239 10.65 -7.02 4.29
N GLY A 240 11.79 -7.31 4.94
CA GLY A 240 12.16 -8.60 5.50
C GLY A 240 11.95 -8.58 7.01
N GLY A 241 11.44 -9.67 7.58
CA GLY A 241 11.12 -9.72 9.01
C GLY A 241 11.18 -11.13 9.57
N SER A 242 11.22 -11.23 10.90
CA SER A 242 11.21 -12.52 11.60
C SER A 242 9.96 -13.34 11.32
N ASP A 243 8.85 -12.68 11.02
CA ASP A 243 7.57 -13.24 10.58
C ASP A 243 7.64 -13.90 9.20
N MET A 244 8.76 -13.83 8.48
CA MET A 244 8.96 -14.49 7.17
C MET A 244 9.91 -15.69 7.27
N HIS A 245 10.30 -16.07 8.49
CA HIS A 245 11.36 -17.06 8.70
C HIS A 245 11.04 -18.41 8.06
N THR A 246 9.81 -18.89 8.20
CA THR A 246 9.38 -20.18 7.62
C THR A 246 9.54 -20.17 6.10
N ALA A 247 9.01 -19.15 5.44
CA ALA A 247 9.06 -19.02 3.99
C ALA A 247 10.50 -18.89 3.45
N LEU A 248 11.34 -18.09 4.11
CA LEU A 248 12.75 -17.95 3.75
C LEU A 248 13.53 -19.26 3.96
N LYS A 249 13.23 -20.00 5.02
CA LYS A 249 13.89 -21.29 5.27
C LYS A 249 13.50 -22.34 4.24
N ILE A 250 12.22 -22.41 3.84
CA ILE A 250 11.75 -23.27 2.75
C ILE A 250 12.48 -22.94 1.45
N LEU A 251 12.64 -21.65 1.14
CA LEU A 251 13.39 -21.18 -0.03
C LEU A 251 14.85 -21.64 0.04
N PHE A 252 15.58 -21.28 1.10
CA PHE A 252 17.02 -21.52 1.20
C PHE A 252 17.38 -23.00 1.32
N ASP A 253 16.64 -23.80 2.09
CA ASP A 253 16.88 -25.25 2.17
C ASP A 253 16.60 -25.92 0.82
N GLY A 254 15.57 -25.47 0.10
CA GLY A 254 15.26 -25.94 -1.25
C GLY A 254 16.38 -25.60 -2.25
N ILE A 255 16.91 -24.38 -2.18
CA ILE A 255 18.04 -23.93 -3.00
C ILE A 255 19.28 -24.77 -2.69
N GLN A 256 19.63 -24.94 -1.41
CA GLN A 256 20.78 -25.75 -1.02
C GLN A 256 20.66 -27.18 -1.55
N THR A 257 19.46 -27.75 -1.48
CA THR A 257 19.18 -29.10 -1.99
C THR A 257 19.32 -29.17 -3.51
N ALA A 258 18.77 -28.21 -4.25
CA ALA A 258 18.87 -28.13 -5.71
C ALA A 258 20.31 -27.87 -6.18
N ARG A 259 21.04 -26.97 -5.51
CA ARG A 259 22.46 -26.67 -5.76
C ARG A 259 23.34 -27.90 -5.60
N ASN A 260 23.11 -28.70 -4.56
CA ASN A 260 23.87 -29.94 -4.34
C ASN A 260 23.65 -30.97 -5.47
N GLN A 261 22.49 -30.95 -6.12
CA GLN A 261 22.15 -31.86 -7.23
C GLN A 261 22.68 -31.37 -8.58
N ALA A 262 22.68 -30.05 -8.82
CA ALA A 262 23.07 -29.45 -10.09
C ALA A 262 23.89 -28.15 -9.92
N PRO A 263 25.13 -28.20 -9.38
CA PRO A 263 25.89 -27.00 -9.02
C PRO A 263 26.09 -26.00 -10.17
N GLU A 264 26.36 -26.50 -11.39
CA GLU A 264 26.61 -25.66 -12.57
C GLU A 264 25.40 -24.80 -12.97
N VAL A 265 24.18 -25.29 -12.73
CA VAL A 265 22.94 -24.53 -13.02
C VAL A 265 22.75 -23.38 -12.03
N TRP A 266 23.21 -23.56 -10.80
CA TRP A 266 23.02 -22.59 -9.71
C TRP A 266 24.15 -21.57 -9.59
N LYS A 267 25.30 -21.83 -10.23
CA LYS A 267 26.48 -20.97 -10.21
C LYS A 267 26.23 -19.52 -10.68
N PRO A 268 25.44 -19.24 -11.75
CA PRO A 268 25.20 -17.87 -12.19
C PRO A 268 24.07 -17.17 -11.43
N ILE A 269 23.40 -17.83 -10.49
CA ILE A 269 22.18 -17.29 -9.86
C ILE A 269 22.54 -16.41 -8.67
N GLN A 270 22.00 -15.18 -8.65
CA GLN A 270 22.15 -14.20 -7.58
C GLN A 270 20.79 -13.75 -7.05
N LEU A 271 20.60 -13.83 -5.73
CA LEU A 271 19.39 -13.46 -5.03
C LEU A 271 19.55 -12.09 -4.38
N HIS A 272 18.66 -11.16 -4.74
CA HIS A 272 18.66 -9.78 -4.27
C HIS A 272 17.42 -9.51 -3.43
N PHE A 273 17.63 -9.14 -2.16
CA PHE A 273 16.56 -8.72 -1.27
C PHE A 273 16.66 -7.23 -0.99
N VAL A 274 15.69 -6.44 -1.47
CA VAL A 274 15.78 -4.97 -1.50
C VAL A 274 14.69 -4.31 -0.67
N GLY A 275 15.06 -3.33 0.15
CA GLY A 275 14.14 -2.58 1.00
C GLY A 275 13.68 -3.35 2.24
N THR A 276 14.53 -4.23 2.78
CA THR A 276 14.15 -5.18 3.84
C THR A 276 13.90 -4.53 5.19
N SER A 277 14.36 -3.30 5.43
CA SER A 277 14.19 -2.62 6.72
C SER A 277 13.40 -1.31 6.63
N TYR A 278 12.63 -1.03 7.68
CA TYR A 278 12.05 0.30 7.94
C TYR A 278 12.98 1.18 8.78
N ALA A 279 14.03 0.59 9.37
CA ALA A 279 14.93 1.31 10.25
C ALA A 279 15.84 2.25 9.43
N PRO A 280 16.28 3.38 10.01
CA PRO A 280 17.36 4.17 9.43
C PRO A 280 18.61 3.30 9.17
N PRO A 281 19.45 3.63 8.17
CA PRO A 281 20.57 2.77 7.76
C PRO A 281 21.49 2.32 8.90
N HIS A 282 21.73 3.16 9.90
CA HIS A 282 22.60 2.85 11.05
C HIS A 282 21.97 1.89 12.08
N LEU A 283 20.67 1.59 11.99
CA LEU A 283 19.94 0.66 12.84
C LEU A 283 19.39 -0.54 12.06
N ALA A 284 19.56 -0.56 10.74
CA ALA A 284 19.06 -1.62 9.89
C ALA A 284 19.90 -2.89 10.10
N MET A 285 19.23 -4.01 10.33
CA MET A 285 19.86 -5.32 10.45
C MET A 285 19.59 -6.14 9.19
N LYS A 286 20.61 -6.87 8.73
CA LYS A 286 20.52 -7.79 7.61
C LYS A 286 20.04 -9.17 8.07
N THR A 287 18.73 -9.30 8.27
CA THR A 287 18.13 -10.53 8.81
C THR A 287 18.10 -11.66 7.80
N ILE A 288 18.01 -11.35 6.50
CA ILE A 288 17.91 -12.34 5.44
C ILE A 288 19.28 -12.95 5.14
N GLU A 289 20.33 -12.14 5.05
CA GLU A 289 21.71 -12.66 4.90
C GLU A 289 22.09 -13.58 6.07
N ALA A 290 21.73 -13.23 7.30
CA ALA A 290 21.99 -14.09 8.47
C ALA A 290 21.29 -15.46 8.36
N MET A 291 20.09 -15.51 7.77
CA MET A 291 19.38 -16.76 7.50
C MET A 291 20.02 -17.55 6.34
N ALA A 292 20.44 -16.85 5.28
CA ALA A 292 21.13 -17.47 4.16
C ALA A 292 22.45 -18.15 4.61
N GLU A 293 23.20 -17.50 5.51
CA GLU A 293 24.39 -18.07 6.14
C GLU A 293 24.07 -19.36 6.91
N ALA A 294 23.01 -19.34 7.73
CA ALA A 294 22.58 -20.52 8.49
C ALA A 294 22.15 -21.69 7.60
N CYS A 295 21.69 -21.42 6.37
CA CYS A 295 21.30 -22.42 5.38
C CYS A 295 22.42 -22.78 4.39
N GLY A 296 23.59 -22.14 4.44
CA GLY A 296 24.75 -22.45 3.59
C GLY A 296 24.71 -21.87 2.17
N VAL A 297 23.87 -20.86 1.95
CA VAL A 297 23.63 -20.21 0.64
C VAL A 297 23.97 -18.72 0.63
N ALA A 298 24.77 -18.23 1.59
CA ALA A 298 25.12 -16.81 1.68
C ALA A 298 25.91 -16.30 0.47
N ASP A 299 26.65 -17.17 -0.22
CA ASP A 299 27.46 -16.84 -1.41
C ASP A 299 26.65 -16.33 -2.61
N MET A 300 25.33 -16.53 -2.59
CA MET A 300 24.40 -16.12 -3.64
C MET A 300 23.35 -15.11 -3.16
N VAL A 301 23.39 -14.66 -1.89
CA VAL A 301 22.37 -13.78 -1.31
C VAL A 301 22.97 -12.42 -0.97
N THR A 302 22.37 -11.36 -1.53
CA THR A 302 22.67 -9.97 -1.19
C THR A 302 21.43 -9.28 -0.62
N GLU A 303 21.55 -8.70 0.58
CA GLU A 303 20.49 -7.95 1.25
C GLU A 303 20.79 -6.45 1.28
N HIS A 304 19.97 -5.69 0.55
CA HIS A 304 19.92 -4.24 0.57
C HIS A 304 18.81 -3.79 1.53
N THR A 305 19.18 -3.42 2.75
CA THR A 305 18.20 -3.04 3.79
C THR A 305 17.44 -1.76 3.49
N SER A 306 18.07 -0.84 2.74
CA SER A 306 17.49 0.46 2.39
C SER A 306 16.45 0.32 1.29
N ARG A 307 15.38 1.12 1.40
CA ARG A 307 14.37 1.24 0.35
C ARG A 307 14.90 2.08 -0.81
N ILE A 308 14.51 1.70 -2.02
CA ILE A 308 14.77 2.47 -3.23
C ILE A 308 13.51 3.24 -3.66
N PRO A 309 13.64 4.29 -4.48
CA PRO A 309 12.51 5.02 -5.08
C PRO A 309 11.50 4.11 -5.79
N TYR A 310 10.26 4.59 -5.95
CA TYR A 310 9.14 3.76 -6.37
C TYR A 310 9.35 3.20 -7.78
N PHE A 311 9.69 4.07 -8.74
CA PHE A 311 9.91 3.63 -10.11
C PHE A 311 11.20 2.83 -10.28
N GLU A 312 12.22 3.07 -9.45
CA GLU A 312 13.42 2.21 -9.42
C GLU A 312 13.07 0.79 -8.98
N ALA A 313 12.16 0.64 -8.01
CA ALA A 313 11.64 -0.66 -7.60
C ALA A 313 10.86 -1.36 -8.73
N GLN A 314 10.05 -0.63 -9.50
CA GLN A 314 9.35 -1.22 -10.64
C GLN A 314 10.31 -1.62 -11.76
N GLN A 315 11.30 -0.79 -12.06
CA GLN A 315 12.34 -1.11 -13.01
C GLN A 315 13.12 -2.35 -12.58
N LEU A 316 13.47 -2.46 -11.30
CA LEU A 316 14.14 -3.62 -10.74
C LEU A 316 13.36 -4.93 -10.92
N LEU A 317 12.03 -4.89 -10.80
CA LEU A 317 11.19 -6.06 -11.11
C LEU A 317 11.24 -6.40 -12.61
N VAL A 318 11.21 -5.40 -13.48
CA VAL A 318 11.26 -5.56 -14.95
C VAL A 318 12.65 -6.03 -15.43
N ASP A 319 13.72 -5.68 -14.75
CA ASP A 319 15.08 -6.08 -15.12
C ASP A 319 15.44 -7.47 -14.58
N SER A 320 14.70 -7.99 -13.59
CA SER A 320 14.94 -9.32 -13.02
C SER A 320 14.67 -10.49 -13.97
N ASP A 321 15.33 -11.63 -13.74
CA ASP A 321 15.01 -12.90 -14.39
C ASP A 321 13.87 -13.64 -13.70
N VAL A 322 13.81 -13.55 -12.37
CA VAL A 322 12.80 -14.18 -11.52
C VAL A 322 12.40 -13.23 -10.41
N ILE A 323 11.11 -13.06 -10.20
CA ILE A 323 10.58 -12.32 -9.06
C ILE A 323 10.27 -13.30 -7.93
N MET A 324 10.86 -13.06 -6.77
CA MET A 324 10.57 -13.78 -5.55
C MET A 324 9.50 -13.04 -4.75
N MET A 325 8.44 -13.74 -4.37
CA MET A 325 7.45 -13.25 -3.43
C MET A 325 7.46 -14.12 -2.18
N ILE A 326 7.85 -13.55 -1.06
CA ILE A 326 8.01 -14.27 0.20
C ILE A 326 6.94 -13.78 1.18
N GLY A 327 6.11 -14.70 1.66
CA GLY A 327 5.03 -14.43 2.59
C GLY A 327 5.46 -14.40 4.04
N SER A 328 4.59 -13.83 4.89
CA SER A 328 4.69 -13.98 6.34
C SER A 328 3.99 -15.27 6.80
N ASP A 329 4.26 -15.66 8.05
CA ASP A 329 3.55 -16.74 8.75
C ASP A 329 2.07 -16.40 9.00
N ASP A 330 1.68 -15.12 8.90
CA ASP A 330 0.30 -14.66 9.00
C ASP A 330 -0.46 -14.81 7.67
N ALA A 331 -1.54 -15.61 7.67
CA ALA A 331 -2.42 -15.84 6.53
C ALA A 331 -3.15 -14.58 6.04
N SER A 332 -3.31 -13.55 6.89
CA SER A 332 -4.03 -12.32 6.56
C SER A 332 -3.24 -11.33 5.68
N TYR A 333 -2.01 -11.69 5.30
CA TYR A 333 -1.17 -10.85 4.44
C TYR A 333 -1.85 -10.54 3.11
N THR A 334 -1.96 -9.24 2.80
CA THR A 334 -2.71 -8.70 1.65
C THR A 334 -1.80 -8.47 0.43
N ALA A 335 -2.38 -8.59 -0.76
CA ALA A 335 -1.75 -8.59 -2.09
C ALA A 335 -1.11 -7.27 -2.57
N SER A 336 -0.78 -6.30 -1.72
CA SER A 336 -0.37 -4.95 -2.19
C SER A 336 0.93 -4.91 -3.03
N LYS A 337 1.79 -5.93 -2.91
CA LYS A 337 2.98 -6.11 -3.77
C LYS A 337 2.76 -7.03 -4.97
N LEU A 338 1.66 -7.78 -4.98
CA LEU A 338 1.39 -8.80 -5.99
C LEU A 338 1.24 -8.19 -7.38
N TYR A 339 0.46 -7.13 -7.48
CA TYR A 339 0.10 -6.58 -8.79
C TYR A 339 1.30 -6.00 -9.55
N PRO A 340 2.22 -5.25 -8.93
CA PRO A 340 3.47 -4.89 -9.58
C PRO A 340 4.30 -6.10 -10.07
N CYS A 341 4.38 -7.18 -9.28
CA CYS A 341 5.09 -8.39 -9.70
C CYS A 341 4.46 -9.03 -10.95
N ILE A 342 3.12 -9.11 -11.01
CA ILE A 342 2.40 -9.63 -12.18
C ILE A 342 2.62 -8.70 -13.40
N LEU A 343 2.55 -7.39 -13.21
CA LEU A 343 2.72 -6.41 -14.29
C LEU A 343 4.15 -6.33 -14.84
N ALA A 344 5.15 -6.76 -14.07
CA ALA A 344 6.53 -6.87 -14.53
C ALA A 344 6.73 -7.99 -15.57
N LYS A 345 5.76 -8.91 -15.71
CA LYS A 345 5.76 -10.00 -16.71
C LYS A 345 7.02 -10.89 -16.64
N LYS A 346 7.45 -11.18 -15.41
CA LYS A 346 8.55 -12.12 -15.14
C LYS A 346 8.04 -13.38 -14.46
N PRO A 347 8.77 -14.51 -14.53
CA PRO A 347 8.45 -15.69 -13.73
C PRO A 347 8.40 -15.33 -12.24
N ILE A 348 7.28 -15.64 -11.59
CA ILE A 348 7.10 -15.38 -10.16
C ILE A 348 7.24 -16.69 -9.38
N LEU A 349 8.23 -16.76 -8.50
CA LEU A 349 8.35 -17.77 -7.46
C LEU A 349 7.77 -17.23 -6.17
N ALA A 350 6.69 -17.83 -5.69
CA ALA A 350 6.02 -17.42 -4.47
C ALA A 350 6.17 -18.48 -3.37
N VAL A 351 6.48 -18.08 -2.13
CA VAL A 351 6.49 -18.96 -0.95
C VAL A 351 5.57 -18.36 0.10
N PHE A 352 4.39 -18.95 0.29
CA PHE A 352 3.32 -18.37 1.11
C PHE A 352 2.59 -19.41 1.95
N HIS A 353 1.99 -18.92 3.03
CA HIS A 353 1.01 -19.68 3.77
C HIS A 353 -0.16 -20.07 2.84
N ALA A 354 -0.61 -21.33 2.91
CA ALA A 354 -1.60 -21.89 1.99
C ALA A 354 -2.94 -21.14 1.98
N ALA A 355 -3.30 -20.52 3.12
CA ALA A 355 -4.52 -19.73 3.27
C ALA A 355 -4.38 -18.24 2.88
N SER A 356 -3.23 -17.82 2.32
CA SER A 356 -3.05 -16.43 1.90
C SER A 356 -3.77 -16.16 0.59
N SER A 357 -4.51 -15.04 0.51
CA SER A 357 -5.16 -14.57 -0.73
C SER A 357 -4.22 -14.42 -1.93
N VAL A 358 -2.91 -14.25 -1.69
CA VAL A 358 -1.89 -14.19 -2.75
C VAL A 358 -1.82 -15.50 -3.53
N VAL A 359 -2.04 -16.64 -2.86
CA VAL A 359 -2.03 -17.97 -3.47
C VAL A 359 -3.14 -18.08 -4.51
N ASP A 360 -4.37 -17.79 -4.10
CA ASP A 360 -5.55 -17.88 -4.95
C ASP A 360 -5.40 -16.97 -6.19
N ILE A 361 -5.00 -15.70 -5.98
CA ILE A 361 -4.84 -14.74 -7.07
C ILE A 361 -3.75 -15.19 -8.06
N LEU A 362 -2.60 -15.68 -7.59
CA LEU A 362 -1.52 -16.14 -8.46
C LEU A 362 -1.94 -17.35 -9.30
N GLU A 363 -2.73 -18.26 -8.75
CA GLU A 363 -3.22 -19.44 -9.45
C GLU A 363 -4.30 -19.11 -10.46
N ASP A 364 -5.31 -18.32 -10.06
CA ASP A 364 -6.39 -17.87 -10.94
C ASP A 364 -5.85 -17.07 -12.12
N CYS A 365 -4.89 -16.19 -11.86
CA CYS A 365 -4.20 -15.41 -12.89
C CYS A 365 -3.12 -16.21 -13.62
N GLN A 366 -2.80 -17.44 -13.22
CA GLN A 366 -1.70 -18.25 -13.76
C GLN A 366 -0.36 -17.47 -13.83
N ALA A 367 -0.13 -16.56 -12.88
CA ALA A 367 0.94 -15.58 -12.97
C ALA A 367 2.24 -16.00 -12.25
N GLY A 368 2.25 -17.16 -11.58
CA GLY A 368 3.42 -17.64 -10.87
C GLY A 368 3.31 -19.10 -10.43
N LYS A 369 4.37 -19.60 -9.79
CA LYS A 369 4.37 -20.90 -9.09
C LYS A 369 4.51 -20.67 -7.60
N VAL A 370 3.64 -21.33 -6.83
CA VAL A 370 3.54 -21.17 -5.38
C VAL A 370 4.06 -22.43 -4.68
N VAL A 371 5.02 -22.28 -3.79
CA VAL A 371 5.39 -23.25 -2.76
C VAL A 371 4.59 -22.89 -1.50
N ARG A 372 3.65 -23.76 -1.12
CA ARG A 372 2.74 -23.52 0.00
C ARG A 372 3.28 -24.08 1.29
N PHE A 373 2.96 -23.46 2.41
CA PHE A 373 3.15 -24.05 3.73
C PHE A 373 1.96 -23.76 4.65
N SER A 374 1.85 -24.50 5.74
CA SER A 374 0.95 -24.24 6.86
C SER A 374 1.64 -24.58 8.18
N GLU A 375 0.96 -24.39 9.30
CA GLU A 375 1.47 -24.79 10.62
C GLU A 375 1.66 -26.31 10.75
N THR A 376 0.92 -27.09 9.96
CA THR A 376 0.92 -28.57 10.01
C THR A 376 1.64 -29.21 8.83
N ASP A 377 1.88 -28.46 7.75
CA ASP A 377 2.48 -28.95 6.52
C ASP A 377 3.53 -27.97 5.99
N VAL A 378 4.80 -28.30 6.22
CA VAL A 378 5.96 -27.57 5.69
C VAL A 378 6.61 -28.45 4.62
N PRO A 379 6.75 -27.96 3.37
CA PRO A 379 7.37 -28.72 2.29
C PRO A 379 8.75 -29.24 2.66
N LYS A 380 9.07 -30.47 2.27
CA LYS A 380 10.42 -30.99 2.44
C LYS A 380 11.34 -30.24 1.48
N PRO A 381 12.64 -30.06 1.82
CA PRO A 381 13.60 -29.39 0.94
C PRO A 381 13.65 -29.96 -0.48
N ALA A 382 13.49 -31.28 -0.63
CA ALA A 382 13.44 -31.95 -1.94
C ALA A 382 12.25 -31.52 -2.80
N ASP A 383 11.08 -31.27 -2.20
CA ASP A 383 9.87 -30.86 -2.93
C ASP A 383 10.03 -29.42 -3.44
N SER A 384 10.53 -28.52 -2.60
CA SER A 384 10.89 -27.15 -2.97
C SER A 384 11.97 -27.13 -4.05
N ALA A 385 12.99 -27.98 -3.94
CA ALA A 385 14.09 -28.09 -4.90
C ALA A 385 13.60 -28.39 -6.33
N ILE A 386 12.59 -29.24 -6.49
CA ILE A 386 12.02 -29.56 -7.81
C ILE A 386 11.44 -28.31 -8.49
N VAL A 387 10.71 -27.49 -7.73
CA VAL A 387 10.14 -26.24 -8.27
C VAL A 387 11.24 -25.25 -8.60
N LEU A 388 12.18 -25.05 -7.68
CA LEU A 388 13.32 -24.15 -7.81
C LEU A 388 14.20 -24.49 -9.01
N GLN A 389 14.46 -25.78 -9.27
CA GLN A 389 15.25 -26.23 -10.40
C GLN A 389 14.64 -25.80 -11.75
N LYS A 390 13.30 -25.77 -11.85
CA LYS A 390 12.63 -25.30 -13.08
C LYS A 390 12.83 -23.80 -13.31
N PHE A 391 12.83 -22.99 -12.25
CA PHE A 391 13.16 -21.56 -12.34
C PHE A 391 14.62 -21.34 -12.74
N ALA A 392 15.53 -22.07 -12.09
CA ALA A 392 16.97 -22.00 -12.38
C ALA A 392 17.29 -22.38 -13.84
N GLN A 393 16.52 -23.32 -14.41
CA GLN A 393 16.64 -23.73 -15.81
C GLN A 393 15.82 -22.88 -16.79
N ARG A 394 15.17 -21.79 -16.32
CA ARG A 394 14.29 -20.92 -17.12
C ARG A 394 13.16 -21.68 -17.85
N GLN A 395 12.60 -22.70 -17.20
CA GLN A 395 11.53 -23.56 -17.72
C GLN A 395 10.11 -23.15 -17.28
N ILE A 396 9.98 -21.96 -16.68
CA ILE A 396 8.69 -21.44 -16.21
C ILE A 396 8.15 -20.44 -17.25
N PRO A 397 7.03 -20.74 -17.93
CA PRO A 397 6.43 -19.80 -18.87
C PRO A 397 5.76 -18.63 -18.15
N CYS A 398 5.63 -17.50 -18.85
CA CYS A 398 4.97 -16.28 -18.38
C CYS A 398 3.61 -16.09 -19.08
N ASP A 399 2.68 -17.01 -18.83
CA ASP A 399 1.37 -17.06 -19.51
C ASP A 399 0.25 -16.53 -18.59
N THR A 400 0.40 -15.30 -18.10
CA THR A 400 -0.60 -14.68 -17.23
C THR A 400 -1.98 -14.62 -17.90
N ASN A 401 -2.99 -15.12 -17.21
CA ASN A 401 -4.39 -14.94 -17.57
C ASN A 401 -4.85 -13.51 -17.23
N TRP A 402 -4.74 -12.62 -18.22
CA TRP A 402 -5.12 -11.21 -18.07
C TRP A 402 -6.62 -10.98 -17.86
N GLU A 403 -7.48 -11.92 -18.28
CA GLU A 403 -8.92 -11.85 -18.01
C GLU A 403 -9.20 -12.08 -16.52
N ALA A 404 -8.56 -13.08 -15.92
CA ALA A 404 -8.62 -13.30 -14.46
C ALA A 404 -7.93 -12.17 -13.66
N PHE A 405 -6.97 -11.46 -14.26
CA PHE A 405 -6.33 -10.31 -13.63
C PHE A 405 -7.16 -9.02 -13.72
N GLN A 406 -8.08 -8.90 -14.69
CA GLN A 406 -8.87 -7.69 -14.94
C GLN A 406 -9.56 -7.11 -13.68
N PRO A 407 -10.14 -7.92 -12.78
CA PRO A 407 -10.76 -7.43 -11.55
C PRO A 407 -9.81 -6.63 -10.65
N TYR A 408 -8.50 -6.88 -10.71
CA TYR A 408 -7.50 -6.23 -9.87
C TYR A 408 -6.91 -4.97 -10.50
N THR A 409 -7.34 -4.62 -11.71
CA THR A 409 -6.77 -3.51 -12.44
C THR A 409 -7.04 -2.16 -11.78
N GLY A 410 -6.13 -1.19 -11.96
CA GLY A 410 -6.33 0.19 -11.57
C GLY A 410 -7.60 0.77 -12.17
N GLN A 411 -7.88 0.45 -13.43
CA GLN A 411 -9.10 0.87 -14.12
C GLN A 411 -10.36 0.29 -13.45
N GLU A 412 -10.42 -1.03 -13.23
CA GLU A 412 -11.59 -1.68 -12.64
C GLU A 412 -11.83 -1.27 -11.18
N MET A 413 -10.76 -1.17 -10.39
CA MET A 413 -10.85 -0.65 -9.02
C MET A 413 -11.33 0.80 -9.00
N THR A 414 -10.97 1.61 -10.00
CA THR A 414 -11.48 2.98 -10.13
C THR A 414 -12.93 3.01 -10.58
N ARG A 415 -13.37 2.11 -11.47
CA ARG A 415 -14.77 1.97 -11.84
C ARG A 415 -15.65 1.67 -10.61
N GLN A 416 -15.22 0.72 -9.78
CA GLN A 416 -15.92 0.37 -8.54
C GLN A 416 -15.90 1.52 -7.53
N LEU A 417 -14.79 2.25 -7.43
CA LEU A 417 -14.68 3.46 -6.63
C LEU A 417 -15.65 4.56 -7.09
N CYS A 418 -15.75 4.81 -8.40
CA CYS A 418 -16.70 5.79 -8.96
C CYS A 418 -18.15 5.37 -8.70
N ALA A 419 -18.47 4.07 -8.84
CA ALA A 419 -19.78 3.55 -8.51
C ALA A 419 -20.14 3.74 -7.02
N VAL A 420 -19.15 3.75 -6.11
CA VAL A 420 -19.36 4.14 -4.70
C VAL A 420 -19.77 5.61 -4.62
N PHE A 421 -19.08 6.49 -5.36
CA PHE A 421 -19.38 7.92 -5.36
C PHE A 421 -20.77 8.21 -5.92
N ASP A 422 -21.16 7.55 -7.02
CA ASP A 422 -22.48 7.71 -7.63
C ASP A 422 -23.60 7.36 -6.63
N ARG A 423 -23.47 6.22 -5.92
CA ARG A 423 -24.39 5.83 -4.85
C ARG A 423 -24.46 6.84 -3.71
N CYS A 424 -23.38 7.58 -3.44
CA CYS A 424 -23.38 8.61 -2.41
C CYS A 424 -24.18 9.85 -2.80
N LEU A 425 -24.36 10.10 -4.10
CA LEU A 425 -25.11 11.22 -4.66
C LEU A 425 -26.59 10.89 -4.88
N GLU A 426 -26.96 9.61 -4.93
CA GLU A 426 -28.36 9.21 -5.07
C GLU A 426 -29.23 9.76 -3.92
N PRO A 427 -30.46 10.24 -4.21
CA PRO A 427 -31.37 10.71 -3.18
C PRO A 427 -31.71 9.56 -2.24
N SER A 428 -31.30 9.65 -0.97
CA SER A 428 -31.76 8.69 0.03
C SER A 428 -33.26 8.88 0.24
N ASP A 429 -34.05 7.81 0.14
CA ASP A 429 -35.51 7.79 0.42
C ASP A 429 -35.90 8.39 1.79
N ASN A 430 -34.93 8.64 2.67
CA ASN A 430 -35.09 9.25 3.99
C ASN A 430 -34.92 10.79 4.04
N ALA A 431 -34.73 11.48 2.90
CA ALA A 431 -34.49 12.93 2.89
C ALA A 431 -35.74 13.79 3.21
N THR A 432 -36.93 13.20 3.36
CA THR A 432 -38.18 13.90 3.72
C THR A 432 -38.37 14.19 5.22
N ARG A 433 -37.39 13.89 6.08
CA ARG A 433 -37.43 14.27 7.51
C ARG A 433 -36.19 15.06 7.92
N ARG A 434 -36.11 16.31 7.48
CA ARG A 434 -35.27 17.33 8.13
C ARG A 434 -36.14 18.53 8.48
N THR A 435 -36.82 18.46 9.61
CA THR A 435 -37.26 19.66 10.32
C THR A 435 -36.05 20.28 11.00
N PRO A 436 -35.87 21.62 10.95
CA PRO A 436 -34.86 22.29 11.75
C PRO A 436 -35.23 22.14 13.23
N VAL A 437 -34.28 21.72 14.05
CA VAL A 437 -34.40 21.79 15.51
C VAL A 437 -34.44 23.28 15.89
N PRO A 438 -35.47 23.78 16.59
CA PRO A 438 -35.50 25.16 17.04
C PRO A 438 -34.43 25.35 18.10
N THR A 439 -33.65 26.43 17.96
CA THR A 439 -32.81 26.96 19.02
C THR A 439 -33.69 27.73 19.99
N ASP A 440 -33.79 27.24 21.23
CA ASP A 440 -34.04 28.06 22.42
C ASP A 440 -32.81 27.97 23.34
#